data_AF-A0A2N0P1N2-F1
#
_entry.id   AF-A0A2N0P1N2-F1
#
_cell.length_a   1.000
_cell.length_b   1.000
_cell.length_c   1.000
_cell.angle_alpha   90.00
_cell.angle_beta   90.00
_cell.angle_gamma   90.00
#
_symmetry.space_group_name_H-M   'P 1'
#
loop_
_entity.id
_entity.type
_entity.pdbx_description
1 polymer ?
#
loop_
_entity_poly.entity_id
_entity_poly.type
_entity_poly.pdbx_seq_one_letter_code
_entity_poly.pdbx_strand_id
1 'polypeptide(L)' 'MLEDLKKKEITVCAIVIDSASAYATARHRLRISNRSVVFLPCFAYQFNFCMGEIFKEPLEFKTSIDCAI' A
#
# COMPACT_ATOMS: atom_id res chain seq x y z
N MET A 1 -16.82 2.35 12.69
CA MET A 1 -15.77 3.39 12.65
C MET A 1 -16.18 4.60 11.82
N LEU A 2 -16.25 4.52 10.48
CA LEU A 2 -16.61 5.70 9.66
C LEU A 2 -18.00 6.25 9.99
N GLU A 3 -18.98 5.36 10.16
CA GLU A 3 -20.32 5.75 10.62
C GLU A 3 -20.32 6.37 12.02
N ASP A 4 -19.42 5.94 12.90
CA ASP A 4 -19.32 6.50 14.25
C ASP A 4 -18.68 7.89 14.23
N LEU A 5 -17.71 8.12 13.34
CA LEU A 5 -17.14 9.45 13.10
C LEU A 5 -18.20 10.39 12.50
N LYS A 6 -19.02 9.89 11.58
CA LYS A 6 -20.14 10.63 11.02
C LYS A 6 -21.17 11.03 12.08
N LYS A 7 -21.51 10.13 13.02
CA LYS A 7 -22.39 10.43 14.17
C LYS A 7 -21.81 11.50 15.10
N LYS A 8 -20.48 11.63 15.14
CA LYS A 8 -19.77 12.67 15.90
C LYS A 8 -19.55 13.95 15.09
N GLU A 9 -20.17 14.07 13.92
CA GLU A 9 -20.01 15.21 13.00
C GLU A 9 -18.57 15.43 12.54
N ILE A 10 -17.73 14.38 12.59
CA ILE A 10 -16.36 14.41 12.10
C ILE A 10 -16.38 13.99 10.64
N THR A 11 -16.00 14.91 9.76
CA THR A 11 -15.87 14.64 8.33
C THR A 11 -14.52 13.98 8.05
N VAL A 12 -14.55 12.79 7.44
CA VAL A 12 -13.34 12.08 6.98
C VAL A 12 -13.10 12.42 5.52
N CYS A 13 -12.08 13.22 5.24
CA CYS A 13 -11.73 13.61 3.87
C CYS A 13 -10.90 12.54 3.16
N ALA A 14 -9.98 11.90 3.89
CA ALA A 14 -9.06 10.92 3.33
C ALA A 14 -8.73 9.80 4.32
N ILE A 15 -8.44 8.63 3.77
CA ILE A 15 -7.97 7.45 4.49
C ILE A 15 -6.66 7.00 3.85
N VAL A 16 -5.62 6.84 4.67
CA VAL A 16 -4.31 6.32 4.25
C VAL A 16 -4.23 4.86 4.69
N ILE A 17 -4.03 3.93 3.75
CA ILE A 17 -3.90 2.49 4.06
C ILE A 17 -2.64 1.95 3.39
N ASP A 18 -1.95 1.02 4.06
CA ASP A 18 -0.85 0.29 3.43
C ASP A 18 -1.31 -0.51 2.19
N SER A 19 -0.34 -0.99 1.43
CA SER A 19 -0.62 -1.66 0.16
C SER A 19 -0.40 -3.17 0.26
N ALA A 20 -0.45 -3.72 1.47
CA ALA A 20 -0.29 -5.15 1.68
C ALA A 20 -1.38 -5.93 0.92
N SER A 21 -0.96 -7.03 0.30
CA SER A 21 -1.85 -7.88 -0.51
C SER A 21 -2.99 -8.47 0.32
N ALA A 22 -2.73 -8.79 1.60
CA ALA A 22 -3.72 -9.30 2.55
C ALA A 22 -4.96 -8.38 2.68
N TYR A 23 -4.80 -7.07 2.48
CA TYR A 23 -5.88 -6.10 2.60
C TYR A 23 -6.48 -5.66 1.26
N ALA A 24 -5.98 -6.17 0.11
CA ALA A 24 -6.41 -5.70 -1.21
C ALA A 24 -7.94 -5.76 -1.41
N THR A 25 -8.56 -6.90 -1.07
CA THR A 25 -10.01 -7.09 -1.18
C THR A 25 -10.78 -6.16 -0.24
N ALA A 26 -10.32 -6.00 1.00
CA ALA A 26 -10.97 -5.14 2.00
C ALA A 26 -10.89 -3.66 1.60
N ARG A 27 -9.72 -3.19 1.14
CA ARG A 27 -9.51 -1.83 0.61
C ARG A 27 -10.43 -1.55 -0.58
N HIS A 28 -10.54 -2.50 -1.51
CA HIS A 28 -11.42 -2.36 -2.66
C HIS A 28 -12.89 -2.19 -2.25
N ARG A 29 -13.38 -3.04 -1.34
CA ARG A 29 -14.74 -2.93 -0.79
C ARG A 29 -14.96 -1.60 -0.08
N LEU A 30 -14.04 -1.19 0.78
CA LEU A 30 -14.11 0.10 1.49
C LEU A 30 -14.19 1.29 0.53
N ARG A 31 -13.40 1.29 -0.54
CA ARG A 31 -13.42 2.35 -1.56
C ARG A 31 -14.75 2.42 -2.30
N ILE A 32 -15.36 1.26 -2.61
CA ILE A 32 -16.66 1.22 -3.27
C ILE A 32 -17.77 1.73 -2.35
N SER A 33 -17.74 1.32 -1.08
CA SER A 33 -18.77 1.71 -0.10
C SER A 33 -18.65 3.16 0.36
N ASN A 34 -17.46 3.78 0.27
CA ASN A 34 -17.20 5.13 0.78
C ASN A 34 -16.66 6.05 -0.32
N ARG A 35 -17.40 6.21 -1.41
CA ARG A 35 -16.96 6.97 -2.60
C ARG A 35 -16.66 8.46 -2.35
N SER A 36 -17.21 9.03 -1.28
CA SER A 36 -16.96 10.42 -0.87
C SER A 36 -15.61 10.62 -0.18
N VAL A 37 -14.92 9.54 0.21
CA VAL A 37 -13.64 9.58 0.92
C VAL A 37 -12.51 9.28 -0.05
N VAL A 38 -11.43 10.06 0.00
CA VAL A 38 -10.23 9.81 -0.80
C VAL A 38 -9.41 8.69 -0.15
N PHE A 39 -9.03 7.68 -0.93
CA PHE A 39 -8.17 6.58 -0.46
C PHE A 39 -6.76 6.76 -1.02
N LEU A 40 -5.78 6.89 -0.12
CA LEU A 40 -4.37 7.09 -0.45
C LEU A 40 -3.54 5.88 0.00
N PRO A 41 -2.50 5.49 -0.77
CA PRO A 41 -1.55 4.49 -0.30
C PRO A 41 -0.67 5.08 0.81
N CYS A 42 -0.28 4.25 1.78
CA CYS A 42 0.69 4.63 2.79
C CYS A 42 2.06 4.89 2.17
N PHE A 43 2.54 6.13 2.27
CA PHE A 43 3.82 6.54 1.71
C PHE A 43 4.99 5.71 2.25
N ALA A 44 5.06 5.50 3.57
CA ALA A 44 6.14 4.72 4.18
C ALA A 44 6.19 3.28 3.65
N TYR A 45 5.03 2.63 3.48
CA TYR A 45 4.95 1.28 2.91
C TYR A 45 5.41 1.26 1.45
N GLN A 46 4.95 2.23 0.65
CA GLN A 46 5.36 2.37 -0.76
C GLN A 46 6.85 2.66 -0.91
N PHE A 47 7.40 3.50 -0.03
CA PHE A 47 8.82 3.82 0.00
C PHE A 47 9.66 2.58 0.32
N ASN A 48 9.28 1.81 1.34
CA ASN A 48 9.97 0.56 1.68
C ASN A 48 9.96 -0.44 0.52
N PHE A 49 8.84 -0.55 -0.20
CA PHE A 49 8.74 -1.42 -1.38
C PHE A 49 9.66 -0.93 -2.51
N CYS A 50 9.65 0.37 -2.81
CA CYS A 50 10.51 1.00 -3.80
C CYS A 50 12.00 0.79 -3.46
N MET A 51 12.39 1.01 -2.21
CA MET A 51 13.76 0.78 -1.73
C MET A 51 14.15 -0.69 -1.87
N GLY A 52 13.26 -1.62 -1.50
CA GLY A 52 13.51 -3.04 -1.67
C GLY A 52 13.79 -3.44 -3.12
N GLU A 53 13.11 -2.82 -4.09
CA GLU A 53 13.36 -3.07 -5.52
C GLU A 53 14.63 -2.37 -6.03
N ILE A 54 14.96 -1.16 -5.55
CA ILE A 54 16.21 -0.46 -5.91
C ILE A 54 17.45 -1.22 -5.43
N PHE A 55 17.41 -1.75 -4.21
CA PHE A 55 18.52 -2.49 -3.60
C PHE A 55 18.46 -3.99 -3.87
N LYS A 56 17.50 -4.45 -4.68
CA LYS A 56 17.43 -5.84 -5.10
C LYS A 56 18.63 -6.13 -6.00
N GLU A 57 19.34 -7.20 -5.70
CA GLU A 57 20.48 -7.62 -6.51
C GLU A 57 20.03 -7.79 -7.98
N PRO A 58 20.71 -7.15 -8.94
CA PRO A 58 20.36 -7.30 -10.35
C PRO A 58 20.50 -8.76 -10.76
N LEU A 59 19.56 -9.26 -11.55
CA LEU A 59 19.60 -10.65 -12.05
C LEU A 59 20.92 -10.95 -12.80
N GLU A 60 21.50 -9.92 -13.42
CA GLU A 60 22.77 -9.94 -14.16
C GLU A 60 23.99 -10.21 -13.25
N PHE A 61 23.94 -9.78 -11.98
CA PHE A 61 24.98 -10.06 -10.99
C PHE A 61 24.83 -11.47 -10.40
N LYS A 62 23.60 -11.98 -10.32
CA LYS A 62 23.34 -13.34 -9.84
C LYS A 62 23.85 -14.41 -10.82
N THR A 63 23.59 -14.26 -12.11
CA THR A 63 24.03 -15.22 -13.13
C THR A 63 25.54 -15.26 -13.32
N SER A 64 26.24 -14.14 -13.14
CA SER A 64 27.70 -14.09 -13.27
C SER A 64 28.44 -14.77 -12.10
N ILE A 65 27.86 -14.78 -10.89
CA ILE A 65 28.41 -15.53 -9.74
C ILE A 65 28.11 -17.03 -9.88
N ASP A 66 26.88 -17.40 -10.26
CA ASP A 66 26.50 -18.81 -10.45
C ASP A 66 27.31 -19.50 -11.57
N CYS A 67 27.81 -18.74 -12.56
CA CYS A 67 28.70 -19.25 -13.60
C CYS A 67 30.20 -19.17 -13.25
N ALA A 68 30.57 -18.55 -12.12
CA ALA A 68 31.95 -18.39 -11.67
C ALA A 68 32.38 -19.43 -10.61
N ILE A 69 31.46 -20.27 -10.14
CA ILE A 69 31.70 -21.43 -9.25
C ILE A 69 31.62 -22.72 -10.06
#